data_AF-A0A3D6DJG2-F1
#
_entry.id   AF-A0A3D6DJG2-F1
#
_cell.length_a   1.000
_cell.length_b   1.000
_cell.length_c   1.000
_cell.angle_alpha   90.00
_cell.angle_beta   90.00
_cell.angle_gamma   90.00
#
_symmetry.space_group_name_H-M   'P 1'
#
loop_
_entity.id
_entity.type
_entity.pdbx_description
1 polymer ?
#
loop_
_entity_poly.entity_id
_entity_poly.type
_entity_poly.pdbx_seq_one_letter_code
_entity_poly.pdbx_strand_id
1 'polypeptide(L)' 'EEAGNGTTVLNSLAITKGANILRVHDVKEAKECVLLLDAL' A
#
# COMPACT_ATOMS: atom_id res chain seq x y z
N GLU A 1 -4.64 -13.69 11.60
CA GLU A 1 -3.44 -13.16 10.92
C GLU A 1 -3.56 -13.34 9.40
N GLU A 2 -4.66 -12.88 8.80
CA GLU A 2 -4.90 -12.95 7.34
C GLU A 2 -5.19 -11.56 6.73
N ALA A 3 -5.07 -10.50 7.53
CA ALA A 3 -5.37 -9.13 7.12
C ALA A 3 -4.21 -8.42 6.38
N GLY A 4 -3.02 -9.03 6.31
CA GLY A 4 -1.86 -8.47 5.61
C GLY A 4 -2.06 -8.40 4.09
N ASN A 5 -2.61 -9.47 3.51
CA ASN A 5 -2.78 -9.58 2.05
C ASN A 5 -3.90 -8.66 1.54
N GLY A 6 -5.03 -8.59 2.26
CA GLY A 6 -6.15 -7.73 1.90
C GLY A 6 -5.83 -6.24 1.99
N THR A 7 -5.10 -5.83 3.03
CA THR A 7 -4.67 -4.44 3.21
C THR A 7 -3.64 -4.04 2.15
N THR A 8 -2.71 -4.94 1.80
CA THR A 8 -1.72 -4.71 0.75
C THR A 8 -2.38 -4.50 -0.61
N VAL A 9 -3.33 -5.37 -1.01
CA VAL A 9 -4.06 -5.23 -2.28
C VAL A 9 -4.81 -3.90 -2.34
N LEU A 10 -5.46 -3.49 -1.24
CA LEU A 10 -6.22 -2.25 -1.18
C LEU A 10 -5.31 -1.01 -1.25
N ASN A 11 -4.14 -1.06 -0.59
CA ASN A 11 -3.14 -0.02 -0.68
C ASN A 11 -2.56 0.08 -2.10
N SER A 12 -2.21 -1.04 -2.73
CA SER A 12 -1.71 -1.07 -4.11
C SER A 12 -2.75 -0.51 -5.10
N LEU A 13 -4.02 -0.86 -4.93
CA LEU A 13 -5.09 -0.32 -5.76
C LEU A 13 -5.29 1.18 -5.54
N ALA A 14 -5.20 1.66 -4.29
CA ALA A 14 -5.30 3.07 -3.99
C ALA A 14 -4.15 3.88 -4.61
N ILE A 15 -2.91 3.39 -4.48
CA ILE A 15 -1.70 4.01 -5.07
C ILE A 15 -1.83 4.08 -6.60
N THR A 16 -2.14 2.95 -7.25
CA THR A 16 -2.30 2.90 -8.73
C THR A 16 -3.45 3.76 -9.24
N LYS A 17 -4.44 4.08 -8.40
CA LYS A 17 -5.53 5.02 -8.71
C LYS A 17 -5.19 6.49 -8.38
N GLY A 18 -3.95 6.79 -7.99
CA GLY A 18 -3.49 8.16 -7.75
C GLY A 18 -3.78 8.68 -6.34
N ALA A 19 -3.94 7.81 -5.34
CA ALA A 19 -4.12 8.26 -3.97
C ALA A 19 -2.88 9.03 -3.46
N ASN A 20 -3.06 10.29 -3.07
CA ASN A 20 -1.98 11.12 -2.54
C ASN A 20 -1.72 10.90 -1.04
N ILE A 21 -2.64 10.23 -0.32
CA ILE A 21 -2.54 9.99 1.12
C ILE A 21 -3.00 8.56 1.43
N LEU A 22 -2.16 7.79 2.11
CA LEU A 22 -2.50 6.49 2.70
C LEU A 22 -2.47 6.59 4.22
N ARG A 23 -3.60 6.29 4.86
CA ARG A 23 -3.69 6.20 6.32
C ARG A 23 -3.64 4.74 6.72
N VAL A 24 -2.50 4.31 7.23
CA VAL A 24 -2.24 2.94 7.66
C VAL A 24 -1.76 2.92 9.12
N HIS A 25 -1.92 1.78 9.78
CA HIS A 25 -1.29 1.54 11.09
C HIS A 25 0.18 1.14 10.90
N ASP A 26 0.44 0.27 9.92
CA ASP A 26 1.76 -0.29 9.63
C ASP A 26 2.47 0.50 8.52
N VAL A 27 3.14 1.58 8.93
CA VAL A 27 3.80 2.53 8.01
C VAL A 27 4.93 1.89 7.19
N LYS A 28 5.63 0.89 7.75
CA LYS A 28 6.77 0.24 7.09
C LYS A 28 6.33 -0.52 5.83
N GLU A 29 5.33 -1.38 5.97
CA GLU A 29 4.79 -2.21 4.87
C GLU A 29 4.17 -1.33 3.78
N ALA A 30 3.42 -0.29 4.17
CA ALA A 30 2.85 0.64 3.20
C ALA A 30 3.93 1.39 2.41
N LYS A 31 5.01 1.82 3.06
CA LYS A 31 6.13 2.48 2.37
C LYS A 31 6.83 1.55 1.38
N GLU A 32 7.05 0.29 1.75
CA GLU A 32 7.62 -0.71 0.86
C GLU A 32 6.72 -0.93 -0.36
N CYS A 33 5.41 -1.03 -0.16
CA CYS A 33 4.44 -1.17 -1.24
C CYS A 33 4.45 0.02 -2.20
N VAL A 34 4.54 1.26 -1.69
CA VAL A 34 4.69 2.47 -2.51
C VAL A 34 5.98 2.41 -3.34
N LEU A 35 7.12 2.11 -2.70
CA LEU A 35 8.41 2.04 -3.39
C LEU A 35 8.45 0.96 -4.47
N LEU A 36 7.84 -0.20 -4.21
CA LEU A 36 7.74 -1.29 -5.18
C LEU A 36 6.87 -0.90 -6.37
N LEU A 37 5.76 -0.18 -6.15
CA LEU A 37 4.87 0.25 -7.23
C LEU A 37 5.43 1.44 -8.03
N ASP A 38 6.15 2.35 -7.40
CA ASP A 38 6.83 3.46 -8.09
C ASP A 38 8.02 3.00 -8.94
N ALA A 39 8.60 1.84 -8.62
CA ALA A 39 9.71 1.24 -9.38
C ALA A 39 9.27 0.46 -10.63
N LEU A 40 7.96 0.28 -10.85
CA LEU A 40 7.36 -0.37 -12.02
C LEU A 40 7.06 0.64 -13.13
#